data_AF-A0A7W1J6K9-F1
#
_entry.id   AF-A0A7W1J6K9-F1
#
_cell.length_a   1.000
_cell.length_b   1.000
_cell.length_c   1.000
_cell.angle_alpha   90.00
_cell.angle_beta   90.00
_cell.angle_gamma   90.00
#
_symmetry.space_group_name_H-M   'P 1'
#
loop_
_entity.id
_entity.type
_entity.pdbx_description
1 polymer ?
#
loop_
_entity_poly.entity_id
_entity_poly.type
_entity_poly.pdbx_seq_one_letter_code
_entity_poly.pdbx_strand_id
1 'polypeptide(L)'
;MLRSLDPPQAARADVPTEARAFSRQVIGDHLSYSKWASGVSVTAWLCANVHYFILTSTPAGLAAVGSMKILDNLLTPFYQCISALGQFLMPMISTHADNPRGLVARTWMVAGVWSVIAVGGYAVLFLFGGDLLRLLFGPSFTPLTRPLSVFSLVVFPYVISMALMMGCRAKVRTDLVFLYHILFSLAITGAYLFTSRGPFAADELMGIVWSNLTVRLLFLPVIVLLFLRAAYGRRGAAVAGPAGSP
;
A
#
# COMPACT_ATOMS: atom_id res chain seq x y z
N MET A 1 27.91 -43.29 -29.26
CA MET A 1 26.69 -43.76 -29.95
C MET A 1 25.47 -43.07 -29.31
N LEU A 2 25.35 -41.76 -29.47
CA LEU A 2 24.22 -40.96 -28.98
C LEU A 2 23.47 -40.48 -30.23
N ARG A 3 22.33 -41.11 -30.51
CA ARG A 3 21.42 -40.74 -31.59
C ARG A 3 20.89 -39.35 -31.26
N SER A 4 21.21 -38.35 -32.08
CA SER A 4 20.57 -37.04 -32.02
C SER A 4 19.08 -37.24 -32.24
N LEU A 5 18.29 -37.10 -31.18
CA LEU A 5 16.85 -36.96 -31.29
C LEU A 5 16.60 -35.53 -31.74
N ASP A 6 16.71 -35.31 -33.06
CA ASP A 6 16.14 -34.13 -33.66
C ASP A 6 14.64 -34.14 -33.31
N PRO A 7 14.13 -33.13 -32.57
CA PRO A 7 12.72 -33.07 -32.26
C PRO A 7 11.95 -33.10 -33.59
N PRO A 8 10.90 -33.93 -33.71
CA PRO A 8 10.14 -34.01 -34.93
C PRO A 8 9.75 -32.59 -35.35
N GLN A 9 10.05 -32.23 -36.59
CA GLN A 9 9.56 -31.03 -37.28
C GLN A 9 8.04 -31.15 -37.47
N ALA A 10 7.31 -31.34 -36.37
CA ALA A 10 5.86 -31.27 -36.33
C ALA A 10 5.51 -29.86 -36.80
N ALA A 11 4.83 -29.83 -37.95
CA ALA A 11 4.35 -28.64 -38.63
C ALA A 11 3.96 -27.56 -37.61
N ARG A 12 4.66 -26.43 -37.62
CA ARG A 12 4.19 -25.21 -36.97
C ARG A 12 2.89 -24.86 -37.66
N ALA A 13 1.78 -25.39 -37.16
CA ALA A 13 0.45 -24.97 -37.56
C ALA A 13 0.43 -23.45 -37.41
N ASP A 14 0.21 -22.74 -38.52
CA ASP A 14 0.21 -21.29 -38.53
C ASP A 14 -0.89 -20.81 -37.58
N VAL A 15 -0.47 -20.41 -36.38
CA VAL A 15 -1.37 -19.78 -35.41
C VAL A 15 -2.07 -18.62 -36.13
N PRO A 16 -3.42 -18.61 -36.20
CA PRO A 16 -4.17 -17.59 -36.91
C PRO A 16 -3.70 -16.18 -36.53
N THR A 17 -3.60 -15.29 -37.51
CA THR A 17 -3.11 -13.91 -37.31
C THR A 17 -3.87 -13.18 -36.19
N GLU A 18 -5.17 -13.47 -36.04
CA GLU A 18 -6.03 -12.94 -34.97
C GLU A 18 -5.58 -13.37 -33.58
N ALA A 19 -5.24 -14.65 -33.39
CA ALA A 19 -4.77 -15.17 -32.11
C ALA A 19 -3.41 -14.55 -31.72
N ARG A 20 -2.54 -14.25 -32.70
CA ARG A 20 -1.27 -13.53 -32.46
C ARG A 20 -1.53 -12.07 -32.08
N ALA A 21 -2.46 -11.39 -32.74
CA ALA A 21 -2.82 -10.01 -32.43
C ALA A 21 -3.41 -9.88 -31.02
N PHE A 22 -4.35 -10.76 -30.67
CA PHE A 22 -4.92 -10.85 -29.33
C PHE A 22 -3.85 -11.09 -28.26
N SER A 23 -2.95 -12.06 -28.48
CA SER A 23 -1.85 -12.35 -27.54
C SER A 23 -0.93 -11.14 -27.33
N ARG A 24 -0.58 -10.42 -28.41
CA ARG A 24 0.23 -9.20 -28.33
C ARG A 24 -0.47 -8.09 -27.55
N GLN A 25 -1.77 -7.91 -27.74
CA GLN A 25 -2.57 -6.94 -26.99
C GLN A 25 -2.58 -7.28 -25.49
N VAL A 26 -2.89 -8.52 -25.14
CA VAL A 26 -2.91 -8.99 -23.75
C VAL A 26 -1.54 -8.82 -23.08
N ILE A 27 -0.45 -9.18 -23.76
CA ILE A 27 0.91 -8.96 -23.26
C ILE A 27 1.19 -7.47 -23.05
N GLY A 28 0.80 -6.61 -24.00
CA GLY A 28 0.94 -5.16 -23.88
C GLY A 28 0.23 -4.60 -22.65
N ASP A 29 -1.01 -5.04 -22.41
CA ASP A 29 -1.81 -4.63 -21.25
C ASP A 29 -1.17 -5.09 -19.93
N HIS A 30 -0.69 -6.33 -19.86
CA HIS A 30 0.01 -6.85 -18.69
C HIS A 30 1.34 -6.14 -18.43
N LEU A 31 2.12 -5.82 -19.47
CA LEU A 31 3.37 -5.06 -19.32
C LEU A 31 3.11 -3.64 -18.81
N SER A 32 2.10 -2.97 -19.36
CA SER A 32 1.68 -1.63 -18.91
C SER A 32 1.26 -1.65 -17.45
N TYR A 33 0.43 -2.62 -17.05
CA TYR A 33 0.01 -2.81 -15.66
C TYR A 33 1.20 -3.12 -14.74
N SER A 34 2.06 -4.07 -15.14
CA SER A 34 3.21 -4.54 -14.35
C SER A 34 4.19 -3.42 -14.06
N LYS A 35 4.43 -2.51 -15.01
CA LYS A 35 5.27 -1.32 -14.80
C LYS A 35 4.79 -0.50 -13.60
N TRP A 36 3.49 -0.21 -13.54
CA TRP A 36 2.92 0.57 -12.44
C TRP A 36 2.86 -0.23 -11.14
N ALA A 37 2.52 -1.52 -11.20
CA ALA A 37 2.45 -2.38 -10.02
C ALA A 37 3.83 -2.57 -9.37
N SER A 38 4.89 -2.74 -10.15
CA SER A 38 6.27 -2.80 -9.66
C SER A 38 6.69 -1.47 -9.03
N GLY A 39 6.36 -0.34 -9.66
CA GLY A 39 6.61 0.98 -9.10
C GLY A 39 5.93 1.17 -7.74
N VAL A 40 4.64 0.82 -7.64
CA VAL A 40 3.90 0.85 -6.36
C VAL A 40 4.57 -0.03 -5.31
N SER A 41 5.01 -1.23 -5.68
CA SER A 41 5.62 -2.18 -4.74
C SER A 41 6.95 -1.65 -4.18
N VAL A 42 7.83 -1.11 -5.04
CA VAL A 42 9.11 -0.51 -4.62
C VAL A 42 8.88 0.71 -3.74
N THR A 43 8.00 1.63 -4.14
CA THR A 43 7.74 2.85 -3.37
C THR A 43 7.05 2.52 -2.04
N ALA A 44 6.09 1.59 -2.02
CA ALA A 44 5.43 1.16 -0.78
C ALA A 44 6.42 0.51 0.20
N TRP A 45 7.33 -0.34 -0.31
CA TRP A 45 8.39 -0.92 0.51
C TRP A 45 9.30 0.16 1.10
N LEU A 46 9.71 1.14 0.28
CA LEU A 46 10.55 2.25 0.74
C LEU A 46 9.84 3.08 1.81
N CYS A 47 8.57 3.47 1.58
CA CYS A 47 7.75 4.18 2.56
C CYS A 47 7.66 3.45 3.90
N ALA A 48 7.56 2.12 3.88
CA ALA A 48 7.43 1.31 5.07
C ALA A 48 8.75 1.13 5.85
N ASN A 49 9.90 1.42 5.24
CA ASN A 49 11.22 1.18 5.84
C ASN A 49 12.09 2.44 5.99
N VAL A 50 11.68 3.58 5.42
CA VAL A 50 12.50 4.81 5.40
C VAL A 50 12.84 5.33 6.80
N HIS A 51 11.96 5.14 7.78
CA HIS A 51 12.24 5.53 9.17
C HIS A 51 13.44 4.80 9.76
N TYR A 52 13.72 3.55 9.36
CA TYR A 52 14.87 2.81 9.88
C TYR A 52 16.20 3.43 9.41
N PHE A 53 16.29 3.85 8.14
CA PHE A 53 17.48 4.52 7.63
C PHE A 53 17.72 5.86 8.34
N ILE A 54 16.65 6.62 8.58
CA ILE A 54 16.73 7.91 9.27
C ILE A 54 17.12 7.70 10.74
N LEU A 55 16.47 6.77 11.44
CA LEU A 55 16.80 6.44 12.83
C LEU A 55 18.24 5.95 12.99
N THR A 56 18.75 5.17 12.04
CA THR A 56 20.15 4.69 12.08
C THR A 56 21.15 5.84 12.05
N SER A 57 20.78 6.99 11.46
CA SER A 57 21.63 8.20 11.40
C SER A 57 21.54 9.09 12.65
N THR A 58 20.66 8.79 13.60
CA THR A 58 20.49 9.54 14.85
C THR A 58 21.46 9.06 15.94
N PRO A 59 21.71 9.84 17.00
CA PRO A 59 22.49 9.38 18.16
C PRO A 59 21.91 8.14 18.85
N ALA A 60 20.58 7.97 18.84
CA ALA A 60 19.93 6.76 19.38
C ALA A 60 20.18 5.52 18.49
N GLY A 61 20.46 5.72 17.21
CA GLY A 61 20.97 4.73 16.27
C GLY A 61 20.17 3.42 16.26
N LEU A 62 20.89 2.30 16.43
CA LEU A 62 20.32 0.95 16.41
C LEU A 62 19.28 0.69 17.51
N ALA A 63 19.38 1.35 18.67
CA ALA A 63 18.43 1.17 19.76
C ALA A 63 17.03 1.72 19.42
N ALA A 64 16.99 2.88 18.76
CA ALA A 64 15.73 3.44 18.27
C ALA A 64 15.14 2.60 17.13
N VAL A 65 15.97 2.09 16.22
CA VAL A 65 15.54 1.14 15.18
C VAL A 65 14.92 -0.12 15.80
N GLY A 66 15.56 -0.70 16.81
CA GLY A 66 15.04 -1.86 17.54
C GLY A 66 13.69 -1.59 18.19
N SER A 67 13.57 -0.44 18.86
CA SER A 67 12.31 0.01 19.49
C SER A 67 11.19 0.16 18.47
N MET A 68 11.47 0.81 17.34
CA MET A 68 10.49 0.99 16.26
C MET A 68 10.10 -0.36 15.62
N LYS A 69 11.06 -1.27 15.46
CA LYS A 69 10.79 -2.62 14.94
C LYS A 69 9.86 -3.42 15.84
N ILE A 70 9.99 -3.27 17.16
CA ILE A 70 9.08 -3.89 18.14
C ILE A 70 7.65 -3.35 17.94
N LEU A 71 7.50 -2.03 17.80
CA LEU A 71 6.20 -1.43 17.51
C LEU A 71 5.60 -1.95 16.19
N ASP A 72 6.39 -1.98 15.11
CA ASP A 72 5.95 -2.51 13.81
C ASP A 72 5.55 -3.99 13.88
N ASN A 73 6.28 -4.81 14.63
CA ASN A 73 5.99 -6.22 14.80
C ASN A 73 4.64 -6.44 15.50
N LEU A 74 4.28 -5.61 16.49
CA LEU A 74 2.97 -5.69 17.16
C LEU A 74 1.81 -5.33 16.22
N LEU A 75 2.02 -4.44 15.26
CA LEU A 75 1.00 -4.09 14.25
C LEU A 75 1.00 -5.04 13.04
N THR A 76 2.04 -5.85 12.85
CA THR A 76 2.19 -6.71 11.67
C THR A 76 1.01 -7.67 11.46
N PRO A 77 0.49 -8.38 12.48
CA PRO A 77 -0.68 -9.25 12.30
C PRO A 77 -1.89 -8.50 11.75
N PHE A 78 -2.08 -7.25 12.17
CA PHE A 78 -3.15 -6.39 11.67
C PHE A 78 -2.96 -6.10 10.18
N TYR A 79 -1.75 -5.70 9.76
CA TYR A 79 -1.46 -5.43 8.35
C TYR A 79 -1.63 -6.67 7.47
N GLN A 80 -1.25 -7.85 7.96
CA GLN A 80 -1.45 -9.10 7.23
C GLN A 80 -2.94 -9.45 7.07
N CYS A 81 -3.74 -9.24 8.12
CA CYS A 81 -5.19 -9.45 8.08
C CYS A 81 -5.84 -8.54 7.01
N ILE A 82 -5.54 -7.24 7.02
CA ILE A 82 -6.07 -6.28 6.04
C ILE A 82 -5.61 -6.63 4.61
N SER A 83 -4.35 -7.04 4.44
CA SER A 83 -3.82 -7.44 3.13
C SER A 83 -4.57 -8.66 2.57
N ALA A 84 -4.76 -9.70 3.40
CA ALA A 84 -5.49 -10.91 3.02
C ALA A 84 -6.96 -10.61 2.70
N LEU A 85 -7.64 -9.82 3.53
CA LEU A 85 -9.01 -9.36 3.28
C LEU A 85 -9.10 -8.54 1.98
N GLY A 86 -8.10 -7.69 1.71
CA GLY A 86 -8.05 -6.90 0.47
C GLY A 86 -7.99 -7.77 -0.78
N GLN A 87 -7.21 -8.86 -0.76
CA GLN A 87 -7.17 -9.82 -1.88
C GLN A 87 -8.52 -10.50 -2.10
N PHE A 88 -9.24 -10.84 -1.02
CA PHE A 88 -10.56 -11.45 -1.08
C PHE A 88 -11.65 -10.48 -1.54
N LEU A 89 -11.57 -9.20 -1.16
CA LEU A 89 -12.59 -8.19 -1.46
C LEU A 89 -12.41 -7.51 -2.83
N MET A 90 -11.24 -7.62 -3.45
CA MET A 90 -10.97 -7.00 -4.75
C MET A 90 -11.98 -7.42 -5.84
N PRO A 91 -12.32 -8.72 -6.03
CA PRO A 91 -13.32 -9.13 -7.01
C PRO A 91 -14.71 -8.54 -6.73
N MET A 92 -15.09 -8.41 -5.45
CA MET A 92 -16.38 -7.80 -5.08
C MET A 92 -16.46 -6.33 -5.52
N ILE A 93 -15.37 -5.57 -5.37
CA ILE A 93 -15.32 -4.17 -5.78
C ILE A 93 -15.25 -4.05 -7.30
N SER A 94 -14.49 -4.92 -7.97
CA SER A 94 -14.29 -4.85 -9.43
C SER A 94 -15.56 -5.15 -10.25
N THR A 95 -16.49 -5.95 -9.73
CA THR A 95 -17.81 -6.15 -10.39
C THR A 95 -18.60 -4.85 -10.59
N HIS A 96 -18.31 -3.81 -9.80
CA HIS A 96 -18.96 -2.50 -9.90
C HIS A 96 -18.04 -1.46 -10.57
N ALA A 97 -16.94 -1.89 -11.19
CA ALA A 97 -15.98 -0.98 -11.79
C ALA A 97 -16.64 -0.07 -12.82
N ASP A 98 -17.62 -0.52 -13.62
CA ASP A 98 -18.24 0.33 -14.66
C ASP A 98 -19.29 1.31 -14.14
N ASN A 99 -19.75 1.17 -12.89
CA ASN A 99 -20.71 2.08 -12.25
C ASN A 99 -20.01 2.92 -11.17
N PRO A 100 -19.68 4.21 -11.41
CA PRO A 100 -18.96 5.05 -10.45
C PRO A 100 -19.62 5.11 -9.07
N ARG A 101 -20.95 5.20 -9.00
CA ARG A 101 -21.69 5.26 -7.72
C ARG A 101 -21.59 3.94 -6.98
N GLY A 102 -21.72 2.82 -7.70
CA GLY A 102 -21.57 1.47 -7.14
C GLY A 102 -20.16 1.23 -6.59
N LEU A 103 -19.13 1.59 -7.36
CA LEU A 103 -17.74 1.52 -6.95
C LEU A 103 -17.47 2.34 -5.67
N VAL A 104 -17.94 3.59 -5.63
CA VAL A 104 -17.80 4.48 -4.46
C VAL A 104 -18.49 3.88 -3.24
N ALA A 105 -19.74 3.43 -3.37
CA ALA A 105 -20.49 2.84 -2.27
C ALA A 105 -19.80 1.58 -1.72
N ARG A 106 -19.37 0.65 -2.58
CA ARG A 106 -18.67 -0.59 -2.17
C ARG A 106 -17.32 -0.30 -1.54
N THR A 107 -16.56 0.64 -2.08
CA THR A 107 -15.26 1.03 -1.51
C THR A 107 -15.42 1.65 -0.13
N TRP A 108 -16.40 2.54 0.06
CA TRP A 108 -16.69 3.14 1.38
C TRP A 108 -17.24 2.12 2.38
N MET A 109 -18.05 1.15 1.92
CA MET A 109 -18.49 0.04 2.76
C MET A 109 -17.28 -0.76 3.29
N VAL A 110 -16.32 -1.10 2.43
CA VAL A 110 -15.08 -1.77 2.87
C VAL A 110 -14.26 -0.89 3.80
N ALA A 111 -14.09 0.40 3.48
CA ALA A 111 -13.41 1.35 4.36
C ALA A 111 -14.07 1.43 5.75
N GLY A 112 -15.40 1.44 5.82
CA GLY A 112 -16.17 1.43 7.06
C GLY A 112 -15.94 0.15 7.87
N VAL A 113 -16.07 -1.03 7.25
CA VAL A 113 -15.81 -2.32 7.91
C VAL A 113 -14.38 -2.38 8.45
N TRP A 114 -13.38 -2.01 7.64
CA TRP A 114 -11.99 -2.01 8.08
C TRP A 114 -11.71 -0.96 9.15
N SER A 115 -12.42 0.17 9.15
CA SER A 115 -12.33 1.17 10.22
C SER A 115 -12.83 0.61 11.55
N VAL A 116 -13.91 -0.18 11.54
CA VAL A 116 -14.38 -0.89 12.75
C VAL A 116 -13.32 -1.88 13.25
N ILE A 117 -12.71 -2.66 12.35
CA ILE A 117 -11.61 -3.59 12.70
C ILE A 117 -10.41 -2.81 13.27
N ALA A 118 -10.06 -1.66 12.67
CA ALA A 118 -8.99 -0.79 13.14
C ALA A 118 -9.26 -0.23 14.55
N VAL A 119 -10.49 0.22 14.83
CA VAL A 119 -10.88 0.68 16.16
C VAL A 119 -10.82 -0.46 17.18
N GLY A 120 -11.25 -1.66 16.81
CA GLY A 120 -11.11 -2.85 17.66
C GLY A 120 -9.65 -3.20 17.95
N GLY A 121 -8.79 -3.20 16.94
CA GLY A 121 -7.35 -3.42 17.08
C GLY A 121 -6.67 -2.35 17.95
N TYR A 122 -7.04 -1.08 17.75
CA TYR A 122 -6.61 0.03 18.60
C TYR A 122 -7.02 -0.18 20.05
N ALA A 123 -8.28 -0.53 20.32
CA ALA A 123 -8.77 -0.76 21.68
C ALA A 123 -8.00 -1.89 22.38
N VAL A 124 -7.71 -2.98 21.66
CA VAL A 124 -6.89 -4.09 22.19
C VAL A 124 -5.48 -3.61 22.54
N LEU A 125 -4.80 -2.90 21.63
CA LEU A 125 -3.44 -2.40 21.89
C LEU A 125 -3.42 -1.31 22.96
N PHE A 126 -4.47 -0.49 23.06
CA PHE A 126 -4.58 0.55 24.08
C PHE A 126 -4.76 -0.05 25.49
N LEU A 127 -5.62 -1.06 25.63
CA LEU A 127 -5.91 -1.69 26.92
C LEU A 127 -4.86 -2.70 27.36
N PHE A 128 -4.33 -3.49 26.42
CA PHE A 128 -3.45 -4.63 26.71
C PHE A 128 -2.03 -4.46 26.16
N GLY A 129 -1.70 -3.34 25.50
CA GLY A 129 -0.41 -3.16 24.81
C GLY A 129 0.80 -3.28 25.73
N GLY A 130 0.69 -2.79 26.97
CA GLY A 130 1.76 -2.93 27.97
C GLY A 130 2.00 -4.38 28.39
N ASP A 131 0.93 -5.15 28.60
CA ASP A 131 1.01 -6.57 28.93
C ASP A 131 1.55 -7.39 27.76
N LEU A 132 1.12 -7.08 26.54
CA LEU A 132 1.63 -7.69 25.31
C LEU A 132 3.12 -7.40 25.12
N LEU A 133 3.56 -6.15 25.34
CA LEU A 133 4.98 -5.79 25.29
C LEU A 133 5.79 -6.59 26.31
N ARG A 134 5.30 -6.66 27.56
CA ARG A 134 5.97 -7.40 28.63
C ARG A 134 6.03 -8.89 28.35
N LEU A 135 4.95 -9.47 27.81
CA LEU A 135 4.86 -10.90 27.49
C LEU A 135 5.78 -11.29 26.32
N LEU A 136 5.79 -10.50 25.25
CA LEU A 136 6.48 -10.85 24.00
C LEU A 136 7.94 -10.41 23.97
N PHE A 137 8.28 -9.28 24.61
CA PHE A 137 9.61 -8.68 24.53
C PHE A 137 10.30 -8.54 25.90
N GLY A 138 9.56 -8.71 27.00
CA GLY A 138 10.08 -8.59 28.36
C GLY A 138 9.85 -7.20 29.00
N PRO A 139 10.11 -7.07 30.31
CA PRO A 139 9.77 -5.87 31.09
C PRO A 139 10.59 -4.63 30.70
N SER A 140 11.78 -4.79 30.10
CA SER A 140 12.64 -3.69 29.67
C SER A 140 12.02 -2.80 28.59
N PHE A 141 10.97 -3.28 27.90
CA PHE A 141 10.27 -2.54 26.84
C PHE A 141 8.98 -1.88 27.29
N THR A 142 8.67 -1.90 28.59
CA THR A 142 7.52 -1.17 29.16
C THR A 142 7.51 0.34 28.86
N PRO A 143 8.65 1.05 28.70
CA PRO A 143 8.63 2.45 28.25
C PRO A 143 8.01 2.65 26.86
N LEU A 144 7.94 1.60 26.03
CA LEU A 144 7.32 1.65 24.70
C LEU A 144 5.78 1.61 24.74
N THR A 145 5.16 1.47 25.92
CA THR A 145 3.69 1.42 26.03
C THR A 145 3.02 2.69 25.49
N ARG A 146 3.51 3.87 25.89
CA ARG A 146 2.97 5.15 25.39
C ARG A 146 3.22 5.32 23.88
N PRO A 147 4.44 5.10 23.36
CA PRO A 147 4.70 4.99 21.93
C PRO A 147 3.73 4.09 21.17
N LEU A 148 3.48 2.89 21.69
CA LEU A 148 2.60 1.90 21.08
C LEU A 148 1.16 2.41 20.99
N SER A 149 0.63 3.01 22.05
CA SER A 149 -0.73 3.55 22.05
C SER A 149 -0.91 4.63 20.99
N VAL A 150 0.02 5.57 20.87
CA VAL A 150 -0.04 6.61 19.80
C VAL A 150 0.18 6.00 18.42
N PHE A 151 1.16 5.11 18.29
CA PHE A 151 1.48 4.47 17.01
C PHE A 151 0.34 3.58 16.49
N SER A 152 -0.45 2.97 17.38
CA SER A 152 -1.61 2.18 16.98
C SER A 152 -2.72 3.02 16.30
N LEU A 153 -2.76 4.34 16.50
CA LEU A 153 -3.68 5.24 15.77
C LEU A 153 -3.37 5.31 14.27
N VAL A 154 -2.14 5.00 13.84
CA VAL A 154 -1.70 4.96 12.44
C VAL A 154 -2.56 4.00 11.61
N VAL A 155 -3.09 2.96 12.26
CA VAL A 155 -3.92 1.92 11.65
C VAL A 155 -5.18 2.51 11.01
N PHE A 156 -5.81 3.49 11.64
CA PHE A 156 -7.07 4.06 11.17
C PHE A 156 -6.95 4.76 9.79
N PRO A 157 -6.08 5.78 9.59
CA PRO A 157 -5.90 6.35 8.27
C PRO A 157 -5.28 5.35 7.28
N TYR A 158 -4.48 4.39 7.74
CA TYR A 158 -3.93 3.34 6.88
C TYR A 158 -5.02 2.50 6.21
N VAL A 159 -6.00 1.98 6.96
CA VAL A 159 -7.04 1.12 6.38
C VAL A 159 -7.96 1.86 5.43
N ILE A 160 -8.28 3.13 5.72
CA ILE A 160 -9.08 3.97 4.83
C ILE A 160 -8.34 4.19 3.51
N SER A 161 -7.07 4.61 3.57
CA SER A 161 -6.24 4.77 2.37
C SER A 161 -6.13 3.47 1.57
N MET A 162 -5.97 2.33 2.24
CA MET A 162 -5.85 1.03 1.57
C MET A 162 -7.14 0.63 0.85
N ALA A 163 -8.31 0.85 1.45
CA ALA A 163 -9.60 0.60 0.81
C ALA A 163 -9.78 1.48 -0.44
N LEU A 164 -9.47 2.78 -0.35
CA LEU A 164 -9.56 3.71 -1.47
C LEU A 164 -8.58 3.36 -2.61
N MET A 165 -7.34 2.96 -2.28
CA MET A 165 -6.37 2.47 -3.26
C MET A 165 -6.85 1.18 -3.95
N MET A 166 -7.53 0.30 -3.22
CA MET A 166 -8.17 -0.88 -3.80
C MET A 166 -9.26 -0.50 -4.81
N GLY A 167 -10.08 0.51 -4.50
CA GLY A 167 -11.04 1.08 -5.45
C GLY A 167 -10.39 1.65 -6.72
N CYS A 168 -9.24 2.32 -6.60
CA CYS A 168 -8.45 2.76 -7.77
C CYS A 168 -7.96 1.57 -8.61
N ARG A 169 -7.46 0.52 -7.97
CA ARG A 169 -6.98 -0.71 -8.64
C ARG A 169 -8.11 -1.45 -9.35
N ALA A 170 -9.32 -1.45 -8.79
CA ALA A 170 -10.50 -2.04 -9.43
C ALA A 170 -10.85 -1.38 -10.78
N LYS A 171 -10.51 -0.09 -10.96
CA LYS A 171 -10.61 0.65 -12.23
C LYS A 171 -9.37 0.53 -13.12
N VAL A 172 -8.40 -0.31 -12.75
CA VAL A 172 -7.08 -0.42 -13.40
C VAL A 172 -6.33 0.93 -13.40
N ARG A 173 -6.59 1.79 -12.42
CA ARG A 173 -5.91 3.10 -12.24
C ARG A 173 -4.72 3.00 -11.30
N THR A 174 -3.83 2.05 -11.59
CA THR A 174 -2.61 1.83 -10.81
C THR A 174 -1.63 3.03 -10.91
N ASP A 175 -1.75 3.82 -11.98
CA ASP A 175 -1.06 5.12 -12.16
C ASP A 175 -1.32 6.09 -11.00
N LEU A 176 -2.57 6.21 -10.56
CA LEU A 176 -2.96 7.11 -9.47
C LEU A 176 -2.49 6.58 -8.11
N VAL A 177 -2.49 5.24 -7.94
CA VAL A 177 -1.94 4.60 -6.73
C VAL A 177 -0.44 4.82 -6.65
N PHE A 178 0.28 4.74 -7.76
CA PHE A 178 1.71 5.04 -7.82
C PHE A 178 1.99 6.50 -7.46
N LEU A 179 1.25 7.44 -8.05
CA LEU A 179 1.37 8.87 -7.72
C LEU A 179 1.16 9.13 -6.23
N TYR A 180 0.12 8.52 -5.62
CA TYR A 180 -0.11 8.64 -4.17
C TYR A 180 1.11 8.18 -3.37
N HIS A 181 1.69 7.02 -3.69
CA HIS A 181 2.84 6.50 -2.96
C HIS A 181 4.08 7.38 -3.10
N ILE A 182 4.34 7.96 -4.29
CA ILE A 182 5.45 8.90 -4.49
C ILE A 182 5.26 10.13 -3.60
N LEU A 183 4.09 10.77 -3.65
CA LEU A 183 3.81 11.96 -2.86
C LEU A 183 3.86 11.68 -1.35
N PHE A 184 3.28 10.55 -0.93
CA PHE A 184 3.31 10.11 0.46
C PHE A 184 4.73 9.80 0.92
N SER A 185 5.54 9.13 0.09
CA SER A 185 6.95 8.81 0.37
C SER A 185 7.78 10.07 0.60
N LEU A 186 7.61 11.08 -0.26
CA LEU A 186 8.32 12.35 -0.15
C LEU A 186 7.91 13.09 1.12
N ALA A 187 6.60 13.17 1.39
CA ALA A 187 6.09 13.85 2.58
C ALA A 187 6.53 13.16 3.88
N ILE A 188 6.44 11.84 3.96
CA ILE A 188 6.81 11.11 5.18
C ILE A 188 8.33 11.17 5.42
N THR A 189 9.13 11.08 4.36
CA THR A 189 10.59 11.23 4.46
C THR A 189 10.94 12.63 4.96
N GLY A 190 10.33 13.67 4.38
CA GLY A 190 10.51 15.05 4.83
C GLY A 190 10.12 15.25 6.30
N ALA A 191 8.98 14.71 6.72
CA ALA A 191 8.50 14.78 8.10
C ALA A 191 9.45 14.07 9.09
N TYR A 192 9.99 12.91 8.72
CA TYR A 192 10.97 12.21 9.54
C TYR A 192 12.30 12.95 9.66
N LEU A 193 12.80 13.52 8.56
CA LEU A 193 14.02 14.34 8.57
C LEU A 193 13.85 15.62 9.38
N PHE A 194 12.65 16.20 9.37
CA PHE A 194 12.32 17.37 10.19
C PHE A 194 12.30 17.02 11.67
N THR A 195 11.68 15.90 12.07
CA THR A 195 11.63 15.50 13.48
C THR A 195 12.97 15.03 14.02
N SER A 196 13.80 14.37 13.21
CA SER A 196 15.11 13.88 13.65
C SER A 196 16.15 14.99 13.84
N ARG A 197 15.95 16.17 13.21
CA ARG A 197 16.84 17.34 13.35
C ARG A 197 16.22 18.52 14.09
N GLY A 198 14.95 18.40 14.46
CA GLY A 198 14.14 19.50 14.98
C GLY A 198 14.04 19.53 16.51
N PRO A 199 13.09 20.30 17.05
CA PRO A 199 12.90 20.48 18.50
C PRO A 199 12.49 19.19 19.23
N PHE A 200 12.12 18.13 18.49
CA PHE A 200 11.73 16.83 19.02
C PHE A 200 12.90 15.85 19.15
N ALA A 201 14.15 16.30 18.94
CA ALA A 201 15.34 15.43 19.03
C ALA A 201 15.54 14.78 20.41
N ALA A 202 14.92 15.31 21.48
CA ALA A 202 14.97 14.69 22.80
C ALA A 202 14.09 13.43 22.95
N ASP A 203 13.06 13.28 22.10
CA ASP A 203 12.15 12.11 22.07
C ASP A 203 11.91 11.70 20.61
N GLU A 204 13.01 11.30 19.96
CA GLU A 204 13.06 11.03 18.52
C GLU A 204 12.03 9.98 18.08
N LEU A 205 11.83 8.94 18.91
CA LEU A 205 10.85 7.89 18.65
C LEU A 205 9.43 8.47 18.57
N MET A 206 9.05 9.34 19.52
CA MET A 206 7.77 10.05 19.47
C MET A 206 7.67 11.04 18.34
N GLY A 207 8.75 11.75 18.00
CA GLY A 207 8.80 12.56 16.78
C GLY A 207 8.39 11.75 15.54
N ILE A 208 8.98 10.57 15.34
CA ILE A 208 8.70 9.71 14.19
C ILE A 208 7.27 9.15 14.22
N VAL A 209 6.81 8.67 15.38
CA VAL A 209 5.43 8.15 15.52
C VAL A 209 4.40 9.23 15.20
N TRP A 210 4.58 10.44 15.72
CA TRP A 210 3.70 11.58 15.43
C TRP A 210 3.78 12.02 13.98
N SER A 211 4.97 12.07 13.37
CA SER A 211 5.11 12.36 11.93
C SER A 211 4.37 11.34 11.07
N ASN A 212 4.45 10.04 11.41
CA ASN A 212 3.75 8.98 10.69
C ASN A 212 2.24 9.16 10.76
N LEU A 213 1.70 9.35 11.96
CA LEU A 213 0.28 9.59 12.16
C LEU A 213 -0.19 10.86 11.43
N THR A 214 0.54 11.96 11.58
CA THR A 214 0.19 13.27 11.02
C THR A 214 0.18 13.23 9.50
N VAL A 215 1.26 12.73 8.86
CA VAL A 215 1.34 12.66 7.40
C VAL A 215 0.24 11.78 6.83
N ARG A 216 -0.09 10.65 7.48
CA ARG A 216 -1.21 9.80 7.03
C ARG A 216 -2.56 10.51 7.10
N LEU A 217 -2.83 11.23 8.19
CA LEU A 217 -4.06 12.01 8.32
C LEU A 217 -4.13 13.12 7.26
N LEU A 218 -3.03 13.86 7.04
CA LEU A 218 -2.94 14.90 6.02
C LEU A 218 -3.11 14.37 4.59
N PHE A 219 -2.72 13.11 4.34
CA PHE A 219 -2.85 12.48 3.02
C PHE A 219 -4.20 11.80 2.78
N LEU A 220 -5.09 11.69 3.77
CA LEU A 220 -6.44 11.15 3.58
C LEU A 220 -7.24 11.92 2.52
N PRO A 221 -7.31 13.27 2.55
CA PRO A 221 -7.96 14.03 1.50
C PRO A 221 -7.34 13.78 0.11
N VAL A 222 -6.02 13.63 0.02
CA VAL A 222 -5.31 13.38 -1.24
C VAL A 222 -5.76 12.06 -1.86
N ILE A 223 -5.80 10.97 -1.08
CA ILE A 223 -6.27 9.68 -1.62
C ILE A 223 -7.76 9.69 -1.95
N VAL A 224 -8.59 10.41 -1.20
CA VAL A 224 -10.02 10.58 -1.53
C VAL A 224 -10.17 11.29 -2.89
N LEU A 225 -9.42 12.37 -3.13
CA LEU A 225 -9.45 13.08 -4.42
C LEU A 225 -8.98 12.18 -5.57
N LEU A 226 -7.89 11.43 -5.40
CA LEU A 226 -7.39 10.50 -6.40
C LEU A 226 -8.39 9.37 -6.68
N PHE A 227 -9.04 8.84 -5.64
CA PHE A 227 -10.08 7.83 -5.78
C PHE A 227 -11.31 8.35 -6.52
N LEU A 228 -11.81 9.54 -6.17
CA LEU A 228 -12.94 10.15 -6.88
C LEU A 228 -12.59 10.44 -8.34
N ARG A 229 -11.35 10.88 -8.62
CA ARG A 229 -10.83 11.02 -9.99
C ARG A 229 -10.78 9.68 -10.73
N ALA A 230 -10.42 8.60 -10.06
CA ALA A 230 -10.44 7.25 -10.64
C ALA A 230 -11.87 6.76 -10.93
N ALA A 231 -12.81 7.03 -10.03
CA ALA A 231 -14.19 6.57 -10.12
C ALA A 231 -14.98 7.32 -11.20
N TYR A 232 -14.86 8.65 -11.25
CA TYR A 232 -15.65 9.53 -12.14
C TYR A 232 -14.88 10.01 -13.38
N GLY A 233 -13.55 9.87 -13.41
CA GLY A 233 -12.78 10.21 -14.59
C GLY A 233 -13.21 9.34 -15.76
N ARG A 234 -13.66 9.98 -16.85
CA ARG A 234 -13.83 9.30 -18.14
C ARG A 234 -12.51 8.58 -18.42
N ARG A 235 -12.55 7.30 -18.84
CA ARG A 235 -11.37 6.66 -19.45
C ARG A 235 -10.93 7.63 -20.53
N GLY A 236 -9.85 8.38 -20.27
CA GLY A 236 -9.36 9.39 -21.20
C GLY A 236 -9.33 8.72 -22.55
N ALA A 237 -10.06 9.30 -23.51
CA ALA A 237 -10.35 8.75 -24.82
C ALA A 237 -9.21 7.84 -25.21
N ALA A 238 -9.47 6.52 -25.22
CA ALA A 238 -8.53 5.55 -25.74
C ALA A 238 -7.97 6.19 -27.00
N VAL A 239 -6.65 6.47 -26.97
CA VAL A 239 -5.89 7.07 -28.05
C VAL A 239 -6.54 6.57 -29.32
N ALA A 240 -7.27 7.44 -30.01
CA ALA A 240 -8.11 7.03 -31.13
C ALA A 240 -7.18 6.22 -32.02
N GLY A 241 -7.37 4.89 -32.02
CA GLY A 241 -6.59 4.02 -32.88
C GLY A 241 -6.68 4.62 -34.26
N PRO A 242 -5.57 4.72 -35.02
CA PRO A 242 -5.55 5.41 -36.30
C PRO A 242 -6.78 4.96 -37.06
N ALA A 243 -7.70 5.89 -37.28
CA ALA A 243 -8.95 5.59 -37.97
C ALA A 243 -8.53 5.00 -39.31
N GLY A 244 -8.76 3.69 -39.47
CA GLY A 244 -8.45 3.00 -40.70
C GLY A 244 -9.17 3.74 -41.82
N SER A 245 -8.40 4.48 -42.60
CA SER A 245 -8.84 5.01 -43.88
C SER A 245 -9.21 3.81 -44.78
N PRO A 246 -10.37 3.87 -45.46
CA PRO A 246 -10.87 2.79 -46.30
C PRO A 246 -9.94 2.45 -47.47
#